data_AF-A0A972LAE9-F1
#
_entry.id   AF-A0A972LAE9-F1
#
_cell.length_a   1.000
_cell.length_b   1.000
_cell.length_c   1.000
_cell.angle_alpha   90.00
_cell.angle_beta   90.00
_cell.angle_gamma   90.00
#
_symmetry.space_group_name_H-M   'P 1'
#
loop_
_entity.id
_entity.type
_entity.pdbx_description
1 polymer ?
#
loop_
_entity_poly.entity_id
_entity_poly.type
_entity_poly.pdbx_seq_one_letter_code
_entity_poly.pdbx_strand_id
1 'polypeptide(L)'
;MNKAYGTVTLWLFWCSIATVIYLSLYVDTDVLSFLSNDKSRITWIIIALFLVGVITSFLLAIKLTGEKLEAARQEQFAQEQGLMGIVAAERKKKVVNRFFAAVKVITASNSSPNFESLVEIEFGTYLRVNHGIEVLGNLLITLGLIGTVVGLTFTLTGLTGSLNALGQDQDLLMAGLRKAMGGMGTAFYTTLLGSVLGGVLMRIFALIAENGIGSLQEHVLKICMVHCAADFKPGVERDVRFLNVEVDALEDKVQALNLAFRESRAAMQEFRGEIKALYEISGADDGVYTLRETLRMQKYYRALLRQEFQLMNTLNHTWWQRFKGFLRIKQDQ
;
A
#
# COMPACT_ATOMS: atom_id res chain seq x y z
N MET A 1 -21.85 -0.19 2.68
CA MET A 1 -21.02 0.22 1.52
C MET A 1 -20.72 1.72 1.48
N ASN A 2 -21.68 2.64 1.69
CA ASN A 2 -21.42 4.10 1.58
C ASN A 2 -20.40 4.71 2.56
N LYS A 3 -20.15 4.10 3.73
CA LYS A 3 -19.17 4.63 4.71
C LYS A 3 -17.71 4.35 4.33
N ALA A 4 -17.44 3.31 3.54
CA ALA A 4 -16.06 2.88 3.23
C ALA A 4 -15.32 3.89 2.34
N TYR A 5 -16.04 4.55 1.44
CA TYR A 5 -15.48 5.53 0.50
C TYR A 5 -15.38 6.95 1.06
N GLY A 6 -15.82 7.18 2.30
CA GLY A 6 -15.91 8.52 2.89
C GLY A 6 -14.57 9.28 2.86
N THR A 7 -13.45 8.58 3.12
CA THR A 7 -12.14 9.25 3.17
C THR A 7 -11.62 9.64 1.78
N VAL A 8 -11.73 8.77 0.77
CA VAL A 8 -11.30 9.10 -0.60
C VAL A 8 -12.25 10.09 -1.27
N THR A 9 -13.55 10.00 -1.04
CA THR A 9 -14.52 10.97 -1.58
C THR A 9 -14.31 12.37 -0.99
N LEU A 10 -14.09 12.45 0.33
CA LEU A 10 -13.76 13.72 0.99
C LEU A 10 -12.40 14.27 0.49
N TRP A 11 -11.41 13.40 0.29
CA TRP A 11 -10.12 13.79 -0.29
C TRP A 11 -10.28 14.32 -1.72
N LEU A 12 -11.03 13.63 -2.58
CA LEU A 12 -11.30 14.05 -3.96
C LEU A 12 -12.06 15.37 -4.02
N PHE A 13 -13.03 15.57 -3.12
CA PHE A 13 -13.77 16.82 -3.00
C PHE A 13 -12.83 17.99 -2.67
N TRP A 14 -11.99 17.84 -1.64
CA TRP A 14 -11.03 18.87 -1.26
C TRP A 14 -9.92 19.06 -2.30
N CYS A 15 -9.49 17.99 -2.98
CA CYS A 15 -8.57 18.07 -4.10
C CYS A 15 -9.20 18.87 -5.26
N SER A 16 -10.46 18.63 -5.59
CA SER A 16 -11.19 19.39 -6.61
C SER A 16 -11.29 20.87 -6.24
N ILE A 17 -11.62 21.19 -4.99
CA ILE A 17 -11.65 22.58 -4.50
C ILE A 17 -10.25 23.21 -4.62
N ALA A 18 -9.22 22.49 -4.19
CA ALA A 18 -7.84 22.95 -4.27
C ALA A 18 -7.40 23.22 -5.71
N THR A 19 -7.77 22.33 -6.65
CA THR A 19 -7.52 22.51 -8.08
C THR A 19 -8.26 23.73 -8.62
N VAL A 20 -9.51 23.95 -8.22
CA VAL A 20 -10.29 25.14 -8.64
C VAL A 20 -9.66 26.43 -8.10
N ILE A 21 -9.27 26.47 -6.82
CA ILE A 21 -8.57 27.61 -6.24
C ILE A 21 -7.26 27.87 -6.98
N TYR A 22 -6.49 26.80 -7.26
CA TYR A 22 -5.24 26.91 -8.01
C TYR A 22 -5.48 27.44 -9.43
N LEU A 23 -6.47 26.90 -10.15
CA LEU A 23 -6.83 27.34 -11.50
C LEU A 23 -7.31 28.80 -11.51
N SER A 24 -8.14 29.19 -10.54
CA SER A 24 -8.65 30.56 -10.40
C SER A 24 -7.51 31.54 -10.18
N LEU A 25 -6.53 31.19 -9.32
CA LEU A 25 -5.34 32.00 -9.08
C LEU A 25 -4.41 32.05 -10.32
N TYR A 26 -4.48 31.02 -11.17
CA TYR A 26 -3.69 30.92 -12.40
C TYR A 26 -4.27 31.73 -13.57
N VAL A 27 -5.59 31.75 -13.73
CA VAL A 27 -6.29 32.44 -14.82
C VAL A 27 -6.15 33.95 -14.70
N ASP A 28 -6.22 34.49 -13.48
CA ASP A 28 -6.24 35.94 -13.27
C ASP A 28 -4.85 36.60 -13.21
N THR A 29 -3.76 35.83 -13.03
CA THR A 29 -2.47 36.41 -12.59
C THR A 29 -1.25 36.15 -13.47
N ASP A 30 -1.39 35.60 -14.68
CA ASP A 30 -0.29 35.40 -15.65
C ASP A 30 0.97 34.71 -15.04
N VAL A 31 0.73 33.85 -14.04
CA VAL A 31 1.75 33.30 -13.13
C VAL A 31 2.79 32.44 -13.87
N LEU A 32 2.44 31.85 -15.02
CA LEU A 32 3.36 31.12 -15.88
C LEU A 32 4.50 31.98 -16.40
N SER A 33 4.20 33.21 -16.80
CA SER A 33 5.22 34.15 -17.28
C SER A 33 6.19 34.52 -16.16
N PHE A 34 5.70 34.60 -14.91
CA PHE A 34 6.49 34.88 -13.73
C PHE A 34 7.31 33.66 -13.29
N LEU A 35 6.72 32.46 -13.33
CA LEU A 35 7.36 31.20 -12.94
C LEU A 35 8.48 30.77 -13.90
N SER A 36 8.32 31.02 -15.20
CA SER A 36 9.39 30.79 -16.19
C SER A 36 10.52 31.82 -16.09
N ASN A 37 10.26 33.02 -15.57
CA ASN A 37 11.26 34.06 -15.39
C ASN A 37 11.85 34.14 -13.97
N ASP A 38 11.43 33.24 -13.06
CA ASP A 38 11.89 33.27 -11.67
C ASP A 38 13.34 32.77 -11.54
N LYS A 39 14.26 33.72 -11.40
CA LYS A 39 15.70 33.46 -11.21
C LYS A 39 16.01 32.78 -9.87
N SER A 40 15.12 32.86 -8.88
CA SER A 40 15.36 32.34 -7.53
C SER A 40 15.31 30.81 -7.46
N ARG A 41 14.57 30.15 -8.36
CA ARG A 41 14.27 28.70 -8.35
C ARG A 41 13.50 28.20 -7.11
N ILE A 42 13.19 29.05 -6.13
CA ILE A 42 12.50 28.65 -4.89
C ILE A 42 11.05 28.23 -5.19
N THR A 43 10.36 28.95 -6.07
CA THR A 43 8.99 28.60 -6.50
C THR A 43 8.89 27.18 -7.05
N TRP A 44 9.86 26.76 -7.88
CA TRP A 44 9.95 25.39 -8.39
C TRP A 44 10.14 24.36 -7.28
N ILE A 45 10.98 24.66 -6.29
CA ILE A 45 11.17 23.77 -5.12
C ILE A 45 9.87 23.65 -4.33
N ILE A 46 9.15 24.76 -4.11
CA ILE A 46 7.88 24.76 -3.41
C ILE A 46 6.86 23.87 -4.15
N ILE A 47 6.72 24.03 -5.48
CA ILE A 47 5.79 23.23 -6.30
C ILE A 47 6.17 21.75 -6.27
N ALA A 48 7.47 21.42 -6.40
CA ALA A 48 7.93 20.04 -6.38
C ALA A 48 7.63 19.37 -5.02
N LEU A 49 7.92 20.06 -3.92
CA LEU A 49 7.67 19.54 -2.57
C LEU A 49 6.17 19.40 -2.29
N PHE A 50 5.36 20.35 -2.77
CA PHE A 50 3.91 20.25 -2.72
C PHE A 50 3.41 19.00 -3.45
N LEU A 51 3.87 18.77 -4.68
CA LEU A 51 3.46 17.63 -5.49
C LEU A 51 3.79 16.30 -4.80
N VAL A 52 4.97 16.19 -4.19
CA VAL A 52 5.36 15.03 -3.37
C VAL A 52 4.39 14.84 -2.19
N GLY A 53 4.03 15.91 -1.50
CA GLY A 53 3.05 15.87 -0.41
C GLY A 53 1.66 15.39 -0.87
N VAL A 54 1.19 15.88 -2.03
CA VAL A 54 -0.12 15.53 -2.59
C VAL A 54 -0.14 14.05 -2.98
N ILE A 55 0.91 13.58 -3.67
CA ILE A 55 1.05 12.17 -4.05
C ILE A 55 1.07 11.28 -2.80
N THR A 56 1.86 11.67 -1.78
CA THR A 56 1.95 10.91 -0.53
C THR A 56 0.60 10.84 0.19
N SER A 57 -0.12 11.96 0.27
CA SER A 57 -1.48 12.02 0.83
C SER A 57 -2.46 11.15 0.05
N PHE A 58 -2.43 11.22 -1.28
CA PHE A 58 -3.32 10.43 -2.14
C PHE A 58 -3.10 8.93 -1.97
N LEU A 59 -1.84 8.49 -1.97
CA LEU A 59 -1.48 7.08 -1.74
C LEU A 59 -1.92 6.61 -0.36
N LEU A 60 -1.80 7.46 0.67
CA LEU A 60 -2.29 7.16 2.02
C LEU A 60 -3.82 7.01 2.03
N ALA A 61 -4.56 7.90 1.37
CA ALA A 61 -6.02 7.85 1.28
C ALA A 61 -6.52 6.58 0.56
N ILE A 62 -5.86 6.16 -0.52
CA ILE A 62 -6.17 4.90 -1.23
C ILE A 62 -5.93 3.70 -0.30
N LYS A 63 -4.75 3.63 0.34
CA LYS A 63 -4.41 2.52 1.25
C LYS A 63 -5.43 2.41 2.38
N LEU A 64 -5.78 3.54 3.01
CA LEU A 64 -6.74 3.59 4.10
C LEU A 64 -8.14 3.12 3.67
N THR A 65 -8.58 3.48 2.46
CA THR A 65 -9.86 2.99 1.91
C THR A 65 -9.84 1.47 1.68
N GLY A 66 -8.70 0.95 1.22
CA GLY A 66 -8.48 -0.48 1.06
C GLY A 66 -8.46 -1.25 2.39
N GLU A 67 -8.01 -0.63 3.48
CA GLU A 67 -8.06 -1.18 4.84
C GLU A 67 -9.48 -1.11 5.43
N LYS A 68 -10.20 0.00 5.23
CA LYS A 68 -11.60 0.15 5.66
C LYS A 68 -12.51 -0.91 5.04
N LEU A 69 -12.31 -1.22 3.76
CA LEU A 69 -13.06 -2.27 3.08
C LEU A 69 -12.79 -3.65 3.69
N GLU A 70 -11.54 -3.93 4.08
CA GLU A 70 -11.21 -5.20 4.73
C GLU A 70 -11.74 -5.28 6.15
N ALA A 71 -11.65 -4.20 6.93
CA ALA A 71 -12.25 -4.15 8.25
C ALA A 71 -13.77 -4.43 8.19
N ALA A 72 -14.47 -3.85 7.22
CA ALA A 72 -15.90 -4.12 7.01
C ALA A 72 -16.18 -5.58 6.60
N ARG A 73 -15.30 -6.20 5.80
CA ARG A 73 -15.40 -7.63 5.47
C ARG A 73 -15.17 -8.51 6.71
N GLN A 74 -14.19 -8.15 7.54
CA GLN A 74 -13.90 -8.89 8.78
C GLN A 74 -14.96 -8.71 9.85
N GLU A 75 -15.64 -7.56 9.90
CA GLU A 75 -16.80 -7.36 10.77
C GLU A 75 -17.89 -8.41 10.50
N GLN A 76 -18.18 -8.73 9.23
CA GLN A 76 -19.16 -9.77 8.88
C GLN A 76 -18.75 -11.14 9.40
N PHE A 77 -17.49 -11.54 9.19
CA PHE A 77 -16.98 -12.81 9.70
C PHE A 77 -16.92 -12.85 11.24
N ALA A 78 -16.60 -11.73 11.88
CA ALA A 78 -16.58 -11.61 13.33
C ALA A 78 -18.00 -11.70 13.94
N GLN A 79 -19.03 -11.22 13.24
CA GLN A 79 -20.42 -11.35 13.68
C GLN A 79 -20.90 -12.80 13.71
N GLU A 80 -20.50 -13.61 12.73
CA GLU A 80 -20.96 -14.99 12.59
C GLU A 80 -20.17 -15.98 13.47
N GLN A 81 -18.85 -15.82 13.53
CA GLN A 81 -17.94 -16.83 14.12
C GLN A 81 -16.97 -16.24 15.17
N GLY A 82 -17.18 -15.00 15.61
CA GLY A 82 -16.33 -14.34 16.60
C GLY A 82 -14.89 -14.11 16.10
N LEU A 83 -13.93 -14.06 17.04
CA LEU A 83 -12.52 -13.85 16.71
C LEU A 83 -11.98 -14.93 15.77
N MET A 84 -12.50 -16.16 15.86
CA MET A 84 -12.00 -17.29 15.09
C MET A 84 -12.36 -17.25 13.62
N GLY A 85 -13.58 -16.79 13.30
CA GLY A 85 -14.03 -16.57 11.93
C GLY A 85 -13.24 -15.51 11.17
N ILE A 86 -12.50 -14.64 11.86
CA ILE A 86 -11.63 -13.66 11.21
C ILE A 86 -10.48 -14.41 10.52
N VAL A 87 -10.70 -14.79 9.26
CA VAL A 87 -9.64 -15.34 8.41
C VAL A 87 -8.63 -14.22 8.20
N ALA A 88 -7.58 -14.23 9.01
CA ALA A 88 -6.36 -13.49 8.72
C ALA A 88 -5.78 -14.16 7.48
N ALA A 89 -6.29 -13.77 6.31
CA ALA A 89 -5.80 -14.28 5.03
C ALA A 89 -4.27 -14.17 5.06
N GLU A 90 -3.58 -15.21 4.58
CA GLU A 90 -2.10 -15.30 4.59
C GLU A 90 -1.39 -14.09 3.94
N ARG A 91 -2.16 -13.19 3.30
CA ARG A 91 -1.73 -11.85 2.90
C ARG A 91 -1.53 -10.94 4.14
N LYS A 92 -0.39 -11.13 4.80
CA LYS A 92 0.22 -10.27 5.85
C LYS A 92 0.42 -8.79 5.47
N LYS A 93 -0.04 -8.33 4.31
CA LYS A 93 0.26 -7.00 3.77
C LYS A 93 -0.59 -5.89 4.39
N LYS A 94 -1.73 -6.22 4.97
CA LYS A 94 -2.69 -5.23 5.47
C LYS A 94 -2.68 -5.11 6.98
N VAL A 95 -2.80 -3.88 7.46
CA VAL A 95 -2.62 -3.52 8.88
C VAL A 95 -3.72 -4.13 9.73
N VAL A 96 -4.96 -4.11 9.24
CA VAL A 96 -6.09 -4.70 9.96
C VAL A 96 -5.90 -6.21 10.16
N ASN A 97 -5.43 -6.93 9.14
CA ASN A 97 -5.14 -8.37 9.26
C ASN A 97 -4.02 -8.68 10.26
N ARG A 98 -2.97 -7.84 10.28
CA ARG A 98 -1.88 -7.97 11.25
C ARG A 98 -2.36 -7.73 12.66
N PHE A 99 -3.21 -6.73 12.86
CA PHE A 99 -3.82 -6.45 14.16
C PHE A 99 -4.63 -7.64 14.67
N PHE A 100 -5.55 -8.19 13.87
CA PHE A 100 -6.34 -9.36 14.28
C PHE A 100 -5.49 -10.61 14.49
N ALA A 101 -4.42 -10.80 13.69
CA ALA A 101 -3.47 -11.89 13.93
C ALA A 101 -2.75 -11.73 15.28
N ALA A 102 -2.32 -10.51 15.64
CA ALA A 102 -1.71 -10.23 16.93
C ALA A 102 -2.69 -10.48 18.09
N VAL A 103 -3.95 -10.04 17.94
CA VAL A 103 -5.01 -10.30 18.93
C VAL A 103 -5.25 -11.81 19.11
N LYS A 104 -5.28 -12.58 18.02
CA LYS A 104 -5.40 -14.06 18.08
C LYS A 104 -4.25 -14.70 18.85
N VAL A 105 -3.01 -14.29 18.60
CA VAL A 105 -1.83 -14.82 19.29
C VAL A 105 -1.88 -14.52 20.79
N ILE A 106 -2.24 -13.29 21.18
CA ILE A 106 -2.32 -12.88 22.59
C ILE A 106 -3.46 -13.59 23.33
N THR A 107 -4.59 -13.78 22.65
CA THR A 107 -5.73 -14.51 23.20
C THR A 107 -5.39 -15.99 23.40
N ALA A 108 -4.65 -16.59 22.46
CA ALA A 108 -4.17 -17.97 22.57
C ALA A 108 -3.18 -18.17 23.73
N SER A 109 -2.40 -17.14 24.08
CA SER A 109 -1.49 -17.17 25.24
C SER A 109 -2.19 -16.85 26.58
N ASN A 110 -3.53 -16.83 26.62
CA ASN A 110 -4.35 -16.51 27.81
C ASN A 110 -3.97 -15.20 28.51
N SER A 111 -3.41 -14.24 27.77
CA SER A 111 -3.03 -12.92 28.29
C SER A 111 -4.14 -11.93 27.95
N SER A 112 -4.42 -10.97 28.84
CA SER A 112 -5.37 -9.89 28.54
C SER A 112 -4.77 -8.98 27.44
N PRO A 113 -5.42 -8.85 26.27
CA PRO A 113 -4.90 -8.02 25.21
C PRO A 113 -5.03 -6.54 25.57
N ASN A 114 -3.91 -5.80 25.54
CA ASN A 114 -3.95 -4.34 25.56
C ASN A 114 -4.20 -3.84 24.13
N PHE A 115 -5.48 -3.68 23.79
CA PHE A 115 -5.91 -3.27 22.46
C PHE A 115 -5.38 -1.89 22.05
N GLU A 116 -5.25 -0.97 23.00
CA GLU A 116 -4.81 0.41 22.74
C GLU A 116 -3.37 0.43 22.22
N SER A 117 -2.46 -0.26 22.92
CA SER A 117 -1.06 -0.37 22.49
C SER A 117 -0.90 -1.14 21.17
N LEU A 118 -1.71 -2.18 20.93
CA LEU A 118 -1.68 -2.94 19.68
C LEU A 118 -2.13 -2.11 18.48
N VAL A 119 -3.20 -1.33 18.66
CA VAL A 119 -3.69 -0.41 17.63
C VAL A 119 -2.64 0.65 17.35
N GLU A 120 -2.03 1.25 18.38
CA GLU A 120 -1.00 2.27 18.19
C GLU A 120 0.21 1.74 17.42
N ILE A 121 0.71 0.55 17.77
CA ILE A 121 1.87 -0.05 17.10
C ILE A 121 1.57 -0.38 15.63
N GLU A 122 0.44 -1.03 15.36
CA GLU A 122 0.10 -1.48 14.00
C GLU A 122 -0.27 -0.31 13.08
N PHE A 123 -1.03 0.66 13.59
CA PHE A 123 -1.42 1.86 12.83
C PHE A 123 -0.35 2.95 12.82
N GLY A 124 0.68 2.86 13.67
CA GLY A 124 1.76 3.84 13.77
C GLY A 124 2.49 4.10 12.46
N THR A 125 2.49 3.13 11.52
CA THR A 125 3.04 3.35 10.17
C THR A 125 2.24 4.39 9.39
N TYR A 126 0.91 4.37 9.46
CA TYR A 126 0.08 5.36 8.79
C TYR A 126 0.17 6.72 9.48
N LEU A 127 0.23 6.74 10.82
CA LEU A 127 0.40 7.98 11.58
C LEU A 127 1.74 8.67 11.24
N ARG A 128 2.83 7.92 11.11
CA ARG A 128 4.14 8.46 10.69
C ARG A 128 4.10 9.06 9.29
N VAL A 129 3.45 8.41 8.34
CA VAL A 129 3.30 8.95 6.98
C VAL A 129 2.46 10.23 7.01
N ASN A 130 1.38 10.24 7.79
CA ASN A 130 0.55 11.43 7.96
C ASN A 130 1.32 12.61 8.56
N HIS A 131 2.07 12.36 9.63
CA HIS A 131 2.93 13.37 10.25
C HIS A 131 3.98 13.91 9.26
N GLY A 132 4.49 13.06 8.36
CA GLY A 132 5.34 13.51 7.26
C GLY A 132 4.68 14.56 6.36
N ILE A 133 3.38 14.43 6.08
CA ILE A 133 2.61 15.41 5.29
C ILE A 133 2.49 16.74 6.04
N GLU A 134 2.28 16.72 7.36
CA GLU A 134 2.26 17.93 8.18
C GLU A 134 3.60 18.65 8.18
N VAL A 135 4.69 17.90 8.34
CA VAL A 135 6.06 18.45 8.29
C VAL A 135 6.35 19.07 6.93
N LEU A 136 5.92 18.43 5.83
CA LEU A 136 6.04 19.01 4.48
C LEU A 136 5.25 20.32 4.36
N GLY A 137 4.06 20.40 4.94
CA GLY A 137 3.27 21.63 4.99
C GLY A 137 4.00 22.77 5.72
N ASN A 138 4.56 22.48 6.90
CA ASN A 138 5.34 23.45 7.69
C ASN A 138 6.61 23.90 6.95
N LEU A 139 7.29 22.98 6.27
CA LEU A 139 8.47 23.27 5.45
C LEU A 139 8.10 24.18 4.27
N LEU A 140 6.94 23.96 3.66
CA LEU A 140 6.44 24.83 2.60
C LEU A 140 6.25 26.29 3.04
N ILE A 141 5.75 26.49 4.25
CA ILE A 141 5.57 27.83 4.84
C ILE A 141 6.93 28.48 5.08
N THR A 142 7.89 27.76 5.69
CA THR A 142 9.23 28.30 5.93
C THR A 142 9.97 28.61 4.63
N LEU A 143 9.77 27.79 3.59
CA LEU A 143 10.32 28.04 2.27
C LEU A 143 9.70 29.28 1.61
N GLY A 144 8.41 29.52 1.84
CA GLY A 144 7.74 30.78 1.46
C GLY A 144 8.37 32.00 2.11
N LEU A 145 8.65 31.94 3.42
CA LEU A 145 9.34 33.00 4.17
C LEU A 145 10.77 33.23 3.69
N ILE A 146 11.52 32.16 3.38
CA ILE A 146 12.85 32.27 2.76
C ILE A 146 12.75 32.99 1.40
N GLY A 147 11.73 32.67 0.61
CA GLY A 147 11.45 33.36 -0.65
C GLY A 147 11.23 34.87 -0.45
N THR A 148 10.58 35.28 0.64
CA THR A 148 10.43 36.71 1.00
C THR A 148 11.78 37.37 1.22
N VAL A 149 12.68 36.74 1.99
CA VAL A 149 14.03 37.27 2.28
C VAL A 149 14.85 37.41 1.00
N VAL A 150 14.78 36.42 0.11
CA VAL A 150 15.45 36.46 -1.20
C VAL A 150 14.86 37.55 -2.10
N GLY A 151 13.53 37.68 -2.15
CA GLY A 151 12.87 38.73 -2.95
C GLY A 151 13.17 40.15 -2.43
N LEU A 152 13.22 40.35 -1.12
CA LEU A 152 13.68 41.61 -0.52
C LEU A 152 15.15 41.90 -0.88
N THR A 153 16.01 40.88 -0.92
CA THR A 153 17.41 41.03 -1.33
C THR A 153 17.53 41.45 -2.79
N PHE A 154 16.70 40.89 -3.68
CA PHE A 154 16.61 41.34 -5.08
C PHE A 154 16.06 42.76 -5.21
N THR A 155 15.09 43.11 -4.37
CA THR A 155 14.52 44.47 -4.30
C THR A 155 15.60 45.49 -3.94
N LEU A 156 16.33 45.23 -2.86
CA LEU A 156 17.44 46.08 -2.39
C LEU A 156 18.54 46.20 -3.43
N THR A 157 19.00 45.10 -4.02
CA THR A 157 20.05 45.15 -5.04
C THR A 157 19.61 45.85 -6.33
N GLY A 158 18.33 45.78 -6.69
CA GLY A 158 17.76 46.55 -7.80
C GLY A 158 17.70 48.04 -7.53
N LEU A 159 17.26 48.43 -6.33
CA LEU A 159 17.21 49.84 -5.90
C LEU A 159 18.60 50.46 -5.81
N THR A 160 19.58 49.78 -5.19
CA THR A 160 20.97 50.26 -5.14
C THR A 160 21.56 50.43 -6.54
N GLY A 161 21.27 49.49 -7.46
CA GLY A 161 21.67 49.62 -8.86
C GLY A 161 21.04 50.83 -9.56
N SER A 162 19.77 51.11 -9.28
CA SER A 162 19.05 52.27 -9.83
C SER A 162 19.61 53.59 -9.29
N LEU A 163 19.90 53.65 -7.99
CA LEU A 163 20.46 54.83 -7.34
C LEU A 163 21.86 55.16 -7.86
N ASN A 164 22.68 54.16 -8.14
CA ASN A 164 24.01 54.36 -8.72
C ASN A 164 23.95 54.84 -10.19
N ALA A 165 22.89 54.48 -10.92
CA ALA A 165 22.67 54.92 -12.30
C ALA A 165 21.99 56.30 -12.40
N LEU A 166 21.50 56.85 -11.29
CA LEU A 166 20.74 58.09 -11.24
C LEU A 166 21.61 59.26 -11.73
N GLY A 167 21.23 59.84 -12.88
CA GLY A 167 21.92 60.97 -13.49
C GLY A 167 23.04 60.60 -14.49
N GLN A 168 23.33 59.32 -14.68
CA GLN A 168 24.32 58.86 -15.68
C GLN A 168 23.67 58.12 -16.86
N ASP A 169 22.75 57.20 -16.60
CA ASP A 169 22.19 56.33 -17.63
C ASP A 169 20.74 55.94 -17.30
N GLN A 170 19.82 56.36 -18.17
CA GLN A 170 18.38 56.13 -18.00
C GLN A 170 18.00 54.65 -18.20
N ASP A 171 18.73 53.90 -19.03
CA ASP A 171 18.44 52.49 -19.29
C ASP A 171 18.85 51.62 -18.10
N LEU A 172 20.00 51.92 -17.48
CA LEU A 172 20.44 51.25 -16.25
C LEU A 172 19.52 51.56 -15.06
N LEU A 173 19.01 52.78 -14.97
CA LEU A 173 18.02 53.16 -13.96
C LEU A 173 16.72 52.35 -14.13
N MET A 174 16.18 52.27 -15.35
CA MET A 174 14.97 51.49 -15.63
C MET A 174 15.20 49.98 -15.41
N ALA A 175 16.38 49.46 -15.73
CA ALA A 175 16.74 48.06 -15.47
C ALA A 175 16.80 47.75 -13.97
N GLY A 176 17.37 48.64 -13.16
CA GLY A 176 17.41 48.51 -11.71
C GLY A 176 16.01 48.53 -11.08
N LEU A 177 15.13 49.42 -11.54
CA LEU A 177 13.74 49.50 -11.06
C LEU A 177 12.92 48.25 -11.44
N ARG A 178 13.07 47.75 -12.67
CA ARG A 178 12.46 46.48 -13.09
C ARG A 178 12.93 45.31 -12.23
N LYS A 179 14.23 45.24 -11.92
CA LYS A 179 14.78 44.23 -11.02
C LYS A 179 14.19 44.36 -9.61
N ALA A 180 14.04 45.59 -9.12
CA ALA A 180 13.48 45.83 -7.80
C ALA A 180 12.00 45.38 -7.71
N MET A 181 11.19 45.75 -8.70
CA MET A 181 9.79 45.30 -8.80
C MET A 181 9.68 43.78 -8.97
N GLY A 182 10.59 43.16 -9.73
CA GLY A 182 10.68 41.71 -9.84
C GLY A 182 10.96 41.03 -8.51
N GLY A 183 11.89 41.56 -7.71
CA GLY A 183 12.18 41.07 -6.37
C GLY A 183 10.98 41.14 -5.41
N MET A 184 10.22 42.23 -5.48
CA MET A 184 8.98 42.39 -4.70
C MET A 184 7.93 41.35 -5.12
N GLY A 185 7.75 41.12 -6.43
CA GLY A 185 6.88 40.09 -6.96
C GLY A 185 7.28 38.69 -6.47
N THR A 186 8.56 38.34 -6.54
CA THR A 186 9.06 37.04 -6.07
C THR A 186 8.74 36.85 -4.59
N ALA A 187 9.02 37.85 -3.75
CA ALA A 187 8.72 37.78 -2.32
C ALA A 187 7.22 37.55 -2.04
N PHE A 188 6.34 38.24 -2.75
CA PHE A 188 4.90 38.10 -2.58
C PHE A 188 4.41 36.72 -3.02
N TYR A 189 4.77 36.28 -4.23
CA TYR A 189 4.32 35.01 -4.78
C TYR A 189 4.86 33.80 -4.02
N THR A 190 6.13 33.78 -3.61
CA THR A 190 6.67 32.66 -2.83
C THR A 190 5.97 32.52 -1.48
N THR A 191 5.64 33.65 -0.85
CA THR A 191 4.96 33.66 0.46
C THR A 191 3.51 33.20 0.32
N LEU A 192 2.80 33.71 -0.68
CA LEU A 192 1.43 33.31 -0.98
C LEU A 192 1.35 31.81 -1.28
N LEU A 193 2.22 31.33 -2.17
CA LEU A 193 2.26 29.94 -2.59
C LEU A 193 2.65 29.02 -1.42
N GLY A 194 3.66 29.37 -0.62
CA GLY A 194 4.05 28.62 0.57
C GLY A 194 2.93 28.55 1.62
N SER A 195 2.25 29.67 1.91
CA SER A 195 1.19 29.73 2.92
C SER A 195 -0.09 29.00 2.48
N VAL A 196 -0.52 29.14 1.21
CA VAL A 196 -1.74 28.50 0.72
C VAL A 196 -1.51 27.00 0.51
N LEU A 197 -0.43 26.62 -0.20
CA LEU A 197 -0.14 25.22 -0.48
C LEU A 197 0.25 24.45 0.80
N GLY A 198 1.03 25.06 1.68
CA GLY A 198 1.52 24.43 2.91
C GLY A 198 0.56 24.57 4.08
N GLY A 199 0.17 25.80 4.40
CA GLY A 199 -0.64 26.12 5.58
C GLY A 199 -2.10 25.73 5.45
N VAL A 200 -2.68 25.80 4.25
CA VAL A 200 -4.09 25.46 4.04
C VAL A 200 -4.21 24.05 3.46
N LEU A 201 -3.67 23.80 2.26
CA LEU A 201 -3.94 22.56 1.54
C LEU A 201 -3.31 21.33 2.19
N MET A 202 -1.99 21.35 2.46
CA MET A 202 -1.33 20.22 3.14
C MET A 202 -1.92 19.94 4.52
N ARG A 203 -2.29 20.99 5.25
CA ARG A 203 -2.94 20.86 6.56
C ARG A 203 -4.29 20.15 6.47
N ILE A 204 -5.13 20.53 5.50
CA ILE A 204 -6.41 19.85 5.25
C ILE A 204 -6.17 18.38 4.89
N PHE A 205 -5.23 18.08 3.99
CA PHE A 205 -4.93 16.70 3.61
C PHE A 205 -4.44 15.84 4.78
N ALA A 206 -3.62 16.40 5.67
CA ALA A 206 -3.18 15.71 6.88
C ALA A 206 -4.35 15.44 7.85
N LEU A 207 -5.24 16.42 8.05
CA LEU A 207 -6.42 16.26 8.92
C LEU A 207 -7.40 15.21 8.39
N ILE A 208 -7.59 15.15 7.07
CA ILE A 208 -8.46 14.14 6.44
C ILE A 208 -7.90 12.74 6.66
N ALA A 209 -6.58 12.58 6.49
CA ALA A 209 -5.91 11.31 6.71
C ALA A 209 -5.92 10.91 8.19
N GLU A 210 -5.67 11.84 9.11
CA GLU A 210 -5.74 11.63 10.56
C GLU A 210 -7.13 11.15 11.00
N ASN A 211 -8.18 11.89 10.63
CA ASN A 211 -9.58 11.50 10.91
C ASN A 211 -9.91 10.14 10.26
N GLY A 212 -9.36 9.89 9.08
CA GLY A 212 -9.51 8.63 8.38
C GLY A 212 -8.91 7.44 9.14
N ILE A 213 -7.71 7.63 9.70
CA ILE A 213 -6.99 6.64 10.51
C ILE A 213 -7.74 6.42 11.82
N GLY A 214 -8.08 7.49 12.55
CA GLY A 214 -8.82 7.39 13.82
C GLY A 214 -10.15 6.66 13.67
N SER A 215 -10.93 6.99 12.64
CA SER A 215 -12.17 6.28 12.33
C SER A 215 -11.97 4.77 12.06
N LEU A 216 -10.84 4.39 11.46
CA LEU A 216 -10.53 2.97 11.23
C LEU A 216 -10.10 2.28 12.53
N GLN A 217 -9.30 2.94 13.37
CA GLN A 217 -8.90 2.44 14.70
C GLN A 217 -10.12 2.18 15.58
N GLU A 218 -11.02 3.17 15.70
CA GLU A 218 -12.27 3.03 16.45
C GLU A 218 -13.13 1.88 15.93
N HIS A 219 -13.23 1.72 14.61
CA HIS A 219 -14.02 0.66 14.01
C HIS A 219 -13.44 -0.73 14.32
N VAL A 220 -12.13 -0.91 14.22
CA VAL A 220 -11.45 -2.17 14.56
C VAL A 220 -11.59 -2.48 16.05
N LEU A 221 -11.41 -1.49 16.94
CA LEU A 221 -11.63 -1.64 18.38
C LEU A 221 -13.08 -2.02 18.69
N LYS A 222 -14.04 -1.40 18.01
CA LYS A 222 -15.46 -1.75 18.15
C LYS A 222 -15.71 -3.21 17.76
N ILE A 223 -15.14 -3.70 16.65
CA ILE A 223 -15.27 -5.10 16.25
C ILE A 223 -14.75 -6.01 17.37
N CYS A 224 -13.56 -5.73 17.91
CA CYS A 224 -13.02 -6.51 19.03
C CYS A 224 -13.93 -6.48 20.27
N MET A 225 -14.32 -5.29 20.72
CA MET A 225 -15.09 -5.15 21.97
C MET A 225 -16.53 -5.65 21.86
N VAL A 226 -17.14 -5.64 20.68
CA VAL A 226 -18.54 -6.06 20.50
C VAL A 226 -18.63 -7.52 20.07
N HIS A 227 -17.83 -7.93 19.09
CA HIS A 227 -17.97 -9.24 18.46
C HIS A 227 -16.97 -10.29 19.00
N CYS A 228 -15.81 -9.86 19.49
CA CYS A 228 -14.78 -10.77 20.01
C CYS A 228 -14.71 -10.82 21.55
N ALA A 229 -15.54 -10.04 22.26
CA ALA A 229 -15.46 -9.94 23.72
C ALA A 229 -15.65 -11.28 24.46
N ALA A 230 -16.49 -12.17 23.92
CA ALA A 230 -16.70 -13.50 24.47
C ALA A 230 -15.43 -14.38 24.39
N ASP A 231 -14.56 -14.11 23.41
CA ASP A 231 -13.38 -14.94 23.16
C ASP A 231 -12.17 -14.52 24.02
N PHE A 232 -12.20 -13.33 24.62
CA PHE A 232 -11.11 -12.80 25.44
C PHE A 232 -11.12 -13.29 26.89
N LYS A 233 -12.26 -13.78 27.39
CA LYS A 233 -12.34 -14.38 28.72
C LYS A 233 -12.10 -15.89 28.60
N PRO A 234 -11.14 -16.47 29.34
CA PRO A 234 -11.01 -17.92 29.39
C PRO A 234 -12.28 -18.50 30.03
N GLY A 235 -12.96 -19.39 29.30
CA GLY A 235 -14.24 -19.97 29.72
C GLY A 235 -14.73 -21.05 28.77
N VAL A 236 -15.66 -21.89 29.25
CA VAL A 236 -16.19 -23.06 28.52
C VAL A 236 -16.85 -22.64 27.19
N GLU A 237 -17.51 -21.48 27.13
CA GLU A 237 -18.11 -20.95 25.91
C GLU A 237 -17.08 -20.65 24.81
N ARG A 238 -15.89 -20.14 25.19
CA ARG A 238 -14.78 -19.90 24.25
C ARG A 238 -14.26 -21.22 23.69
N ASP A 239 -14.07 -22.21 24.55
CA ASP A 239 -13.52 -23.50 24.15
C ASP A 239 -14.52 -24.28 23.27
N VAL A 240 -15.83 -24.19 23.53
CA VAL A 240 -16.87 -24.75 22.65
C VAL A 240 -16.88 -24.07 21.27
N ARG A 241 -16.73 -22.75 21.21
CA ARG A 241 -16.61 -22.02 19.94
C ARG A 241 -15.35 -22.39 19.16
N PHE A 242 -14.22 -22.50 19.85
CA PHE A 242 -12.96 -22.97 19.27
C PHE A 242 -13.15 -24.36 18.63
N LEU A 243 -13.78 -25.26 19.36
CA LEU A 243 -14.00 -26.64 18.92
C LEU A 243 -14.96 -26.71 17.74
N ASN A 244 -16.05 -25.93 17.73
CA ASN A 244 -16.96 -25.86 16.58
C ASN A 244 -16.26 -25.39 15.31
N VAL A 245 -15.43 -24.35 15.40
CA VAL A 245 -14.68 -23.84 14.24
C VAL A 245 -13.67 -24.88 13.74
N GLU A 246 -13.01 -25.62 14.64
CA GLU A 246 -12.07 -26.68 14.26
C GLU A 246 -12.78 -27.89 13.65
N VAL A 247 -13.99 -28.22 14.12
CA VAL A 247 -14.85 -29.26 13.55
C VAL A 247 -15.32 -28.88 12.15
N ASP A 248 -15.76 -27.64 11.92
CA ASP A 248 -16.12 -27.13 10.59
C ASP A 248 -14.93 -27.19 9.63
N ALA A 249 -13.74 -26.77 10.09
CA ALA A 249 -12.52 -26.85 9.30
C ALA A 249 -12.09 -28.30 9.00
N LEU A 250 -12.38 -29.24 9.91
CA LEU A 250 -12.16 -30.66 9.68
C LEU A 250 -13.14 -31.21 8.63
N GLU A 251 -14.41 -30.78 8.67
CA GLU A 251 -15.41 -31.15 7.67
C GLU A 251 -14.97 -30.73 6.26
N ASP A 252 -14.55 -29.47 6.09
CA ASP A 252 -14.03 -28.96 4.82
C ASP A 252 -12.84 -29.78 4.30
N LYS A 253 -11.90 -30.12 5.19
CA LYS A 253 -10.76 -30.96 4.83
C LYS A 253 -11.17 -32.38 4.46
N VAL A 254 -12.14 -32.97 5.15
CA VAL A 254 -12.68 -34.30 4.83
C VAL A 254 -13.42 -34.27 3.49
N GLN A 255 -14.17 -33.21 3.18
CA GLN A 255 -14.81 -33.04 1.88
C GLN A 255 -13.77 -32.90 0.74
N ALA A 256 -12.74 -32.07 0.93
CA ALA A 256 -11.64 -31.94 -0.03
C ALA A 256 -10.90 -33.26 -0.24
N LEU A 257 -10.65 -34.01 0.84
CA LEU A 257 -10.02 -35.32 0.78
C LEU A 257 -10.91 -36.34 0.03
N ASN A 258 -12.21 -36.34 0.28
CA ASN A 258 -13.17 -37.19 -0.44
C ASN A 258 -13.22 -36.86 -1.94
N LEU A 259 -13.15 -35.58 -2.30
CA LEU A 259 -13.06 -35.14 -3.69
C LEU A 259 -11.78 -35.68 -4.35
N ALA A 260 -10.62 -35.50 -3.69
CA ALA A 260 -9.35 -36.00 -4.17
C ALA A 260 -9.33 -37.54 -4.31
N PHE A 261 -9.97 -38.27 -3.38
CA PHE A 261 -10.10 -39.72 -3.49
C PHE A 261 -11.02 -40.16 -4.63
N ARG A 262 -12.11 -39.42 -4.92
CA ARG A 262 -12.97 -39.70 -6.06
C ARG A 262 -12.24 -39.47 -7.38
N GLU A 263 -11.52 -38.35 -7.48
CA GLU A 263 -10.70 -38.03 -8.66
C GLU A 263 -9.59 -39.06 -8.87
N SER A 264 -8.89 -39.46 -7.80
CA SER A 264 -7.90 -40.54 -7.85
C SER A 264 -8.50 -41.88 -8.28
N ARG A 265 -9.70 -42.24 -7.79
CA ARG A 265 -10.41 -43.47 -8.24
C ARG A 265 -10.80 -43.40 -9.72
N ALA A 266 -11.26 -42.25 -10.20
CA ALA A 266 -11.61 -42.05 -11.60
C ALA A 266 -10.37 -42.22 -12.51
N ALA A 267 -9.26 -41.55 -12.17
CA ALA A 267 -7.99 -41.71 -12.89
C ALA A 267 -7.48 -43.17 -12.87
N MET A 268 -7.67 -43.87 -11.75
CA MET A 268 -7.27 -45.29 -11.64
C MET A 268 -8.17 -46.21 -12.49
N GLN A 269 -9.45 -45.89 -12.65
CA GLN A 269 -10.36 -46.62 -13.54
C GLN A 269 -10.03 -46.38 -15.02
N GLU A 270 -9.71 -45.14 -15.38
CA GLU A 270 -9.25 -44.78 -16.72
C GLU A 270 -7.96 -45.53 -17.09
N PHE A 271 -6.95 -45.49 -16.20
CA PHE A 271 -5.72 -46.25 -16.35
C PHE A 271 -5.97 -47.76 -16.51
N ARG A 272 -6.89 -48.32 -15.73
CA ARG A 272 -7.26 -49.74 -15.82
C ARG A 272 -7.96 -50.07 -17.15
N GLY A 273 -8.77 -49.14 -17.67
CA GLY A 273 -9.40 -49.26 -18.99
C GLY A 273 -8.37 -49.24 -20.12
N GLU A 274 -7.40 -48.34 -20.05
CA GLU A 274 -6.30 -48.21 -21.02
C GLU A 274 -5.42 -49.47 -21.05
N ILE A 275 -5.10 -50.04 -19.88
CA ILE A 275 -4.41 -51.34 -19.79
C ILE A 275 -5.22 -52.45 -20.45
N LYS A 276 -6.54 -52.48 -20.23
CA LYS A 276 -7.39 -53.53 -20.81
C LYS A 276 -7.48 -53.41 -22.34
N ALA A 277 -7.58 -52.19 -22.86
CA ALA A 277 -7.55 -51.92 -24.29
C ALA A 277 -6.22 -52.36 -24.93
N LEU A 278 -5.08 -52.08 -24.27
CA LEU A 278 -3.76 -52.56 -24.71
C LEU A 278 -3.68 -54.10 -24.72
N TYR A 279 -4.30 -54.77 -23.75
CA TYR A 279 -4.31 -56.22 -23.67
C TYR A 279 -5.17 -56.86 -24.77
N GLU A 280 -6.33 -56.28 -25.09
CA GLU A 280 -7.21 -56.75 -26.17
C GLU A 280 -6.57 -56.55 -27.56
N ILE A 281 -5.81 -55.46 -27.77
CA ILE A 281 -5.04 -55.22 -29.01
C ILE A 281 -3.90 -56.23 -29.17
N SER A 282 -3.32 -56.72 -28.07
CA SER A 282 -2.23 -57.72 -28.08
C SER A 282 -2.74 -59.17 -28.18
N GLY A 283 -4.04 -59.39 -28.35
CA GLY A 283 -4.69 -60.71 -28.35
C GLY A 283 -4.60 -61.52 -29.65
N ALA A 284 -3.87 -61.06 -30.67
CA ALA A 284 -3.64 -61.81 -31.91
C ALA A 284 -2.13 -61.86 -32.21
N ASP A 285 -1.53 -63.02 -31.94
CA ASP A 285 -0.12 -63.40 -32.12
C ASP A 285 0.93 -62.65 -31.24
N ASP A 286 1.77 -63.42 -30.53
CA ASP A 286 2.97 -63.02 -29.75
C ASP A 286 2.83 -62.46 -28.30
N GLY A 287 1.81 -62.90 -27.55
CA GLY A 287 1.50 -62.44 -26.18
C GLY A 287 2.53 -62.65 -25.05
N VAL A 288 3.72 -63.18 -25.28
CA VAL A 288 4.76 -63.38 -24.22
C VAL A 288 5.95 -62.42 -24.37
N TYR A 289 6.26 -61.98 -25.58
CA TYR A 289 7.36 -61.04 -25.83
C TYR A 289 6.93 -59.58 -25.57
N THR A 290 5.70 -59.21 -25.96
CA THR A 290 5.16 -57.85 -25.80
C THR A 290 4.93 -57.44 -24.34
N LEU A 291 4.47 -58.36 -23.47
CA LEU A 291 4.24 -58.03 -22.05
C LEU A 291 5.56 -57.83 -21.29
N ARG A 292 6.60 -58.60 -21.62
CA ARG A 292 7.94 -58.43 -21.05
C ARG A 292 8.59 -57.14 -21.52
N GLU A 293 8.42 -56.79 -22.79
CA GLU A 293 8.95 -55.55 -23.35
C GLU A 293 8.22 -54.31 -22.83
N THR A 294 6.89 -54.36 -22.69
CA THR A 294 6.12 -53.26 -22.09
C THR A 294 6.45 -53.07 -20.61
N LEU A 295 6.63 -54.15 -19.83
CA LEU A 295 7.13 -54.06 -18.45
C LEU A 295 8.57 -53.51 -18.36
N ARG A 296 9.44 -53.89 -19.31
CA ARG A 296 10.81 -53.37 -19.38
C ARG A 296 10.82 -51.89 -19.76
N MET A 297 9.99 -51.47 -20.70
CA MET A 297 9.80 -50.08 -21.09
C MET A 297 9.18 -49.26 -19.95
N GLN A 298 8.22 -49.79 -19.20
CA GLN A 298 7.63 -49.09 -18.06
C GLN A 298 8.66 -48.89 -16.93
N LYS A 299 9.50 -49.89 -16.65
CA LYS A 299 10.61 -49.74 -15.70
C LYS A 299 11.62 -48.70 -16.17
N TYR A 300 11.90 -48.67 -17.48
CA TYR A 300 12.79 -47.68 -18.09
C TYR A 300 12.22 -46.26 -17.99
N TYR A 301 10.94 -46.05 -18.34
CA TYR A 301 10.26 -44.76 -18.21
C TYR A 301 10.19 -44.27 -16.77
N ARG A 302 9.93 -45.16 -15.79
CA ARG A 302 9.99 -44.80 -14.37
C ARG A 302 11.38 -44.36 -13.93
N ALA A 303 12.43 -45.01 -14.43
CA ALA A 303 13.81 -44.62 -14.13
C ALA A 303 14.15 -43.26 -14.76
N LEU A 304 13.74 -43.04 -16.02
CA LEU A 304 13.94 -41.79 -16.75
C LEU A 304 13.24 -40.62 -16.06
N LEU A 305 11.97 -40.77 -15.69
CA LEU A 305 11.20 -39.75 -14.96
C LEU A 305 11.83 -39.42 -13.60
N ARG A 306 12.39 -40.41 -12.92
CA ARG A 306 13.10 -40.18 -11.64
C ARG A 306 14.36 -39.37 -11.85
N GLN A 307 15.08 -39.61 -12.93
CA GLN A 307 16.27 -38.88 -13.32
C GLN A 307 15.92 -37.45 -13.77
N GLU A 308 14.85 -37.27 -14.53
CA GLU A 308 14.31 -35.96 -14.89
C GLU A 308 13.87 -35.16 -13.67
N PHE A 309 13.16 -35.79 -12.74
CA PHE A 309 12.74 -35.13 -11.50
C PHE A 309 13.94 -34.73 -10.64
N GLN A 310 14.98 -35.56 -10.57
CA GLN A 310 16.22 -35.23 -9.89
C GLN A 310 16.99 -34.10 -10.61
N LEU A 311 17.03 -34.08 -11.94
CA LEU A 311 17.61 -33.01 -12.75
C LEU A 311 16.84 -31.70 -12.60
N MET A 312 15.50 -31.76 -12.61
CA MET A 312 14.65 -30.60 -12.33
C MET A 312 14.87 -30.09 -10.92
N ASN A 313 15.02 -30.97 -9.93
CA ASN A 313 15.23 -30.55 -8.56
C ASN A 313 16.63 -29.92 -8.38
N THR A 314 17.67 -30.47 -9.02
CA THR A 314 19.00 -29.84 -9.01
C THR A 314 19.03 -28.53 -9.79
N LEU A 315 18.40 -28.45 -10.96
CA LEU A 315 18.25 -27.20 -11.72
C LEU A 315 17.46 -26.16 -10.94
N ASN A 316 16.35 -26.54 -10.30
CA ASN A 316 15.53 -25.63 -9.52
C ASN A 316 16.29 -25.14 -8.29
N HIS A 317 16.99 -26.02 -7.57
CA HIS A 317 17.80 -25.61 -6.42
C HIS A 317 18.98 -24.70 -6.81
N THR A 318 19.58 -24.92 -8.00
CA THR A 318 20.68 -24.08 -8.53
C THR A 318 20.16 -22.73 -9.04
N TRP A 319 19.00 -22.72 -9.70
CA TRP A 319 18.33 -21.51 -10.15
C TRP A 319 17.85 -20.66 -8.97
N TRP A 320 17.26 -21.28 -7.94
CA TRP A 320 16.84 -20.60 -6.72
C TRP A 320 18.02 -20.01 -5.95
N GLN A 321 19.17 -20.68 -5.89
CA GLN A 321 20.38 -20.11 -5.29
C GLN A 321 20.95 -18.95 -6.09
N ARG A 322 20.95 -19.02 -7.43
CA ARG A 322 21.36 -17.89 -8.30
C ARG A 322 20.41 -16.70 -8.18
N PHE A 323 19.10 -16.94 -8.09
CA PHE A 323 18.09 -15.91 -7.89
C PHE A 323 18.21 -15.25 -6.51
N LYS A 324 18.49 -16.03 -5.45
CA LYS A 324 18.78 -15.52 -4.11
C LYS A 324 20.06 -14.68 -4.07
N GLY A 325 21.09 -15.07 -4.82
CA GLY A 325 22.32 -14.29 -4.98
C GLY A 325 22.06 -12.94 -5.67
N PHE A 326 21.24 -12.94 -6.73
CA PHE A 326 20.87 -11.71 -7.45
C PHE A 326 20.01 -10.76 -6.62
N LEU A 327 19.13 -11.30 -5.75
CA LEU A 327 18.34 -10.50 -4.81
C LEU A 327 19.15 -9.93 -3.65
N ARG A 328 20.25 -10.58 -3.25
CA ARG A 328 21.10 -10.13 -2.13
C ARG A 328 22.07 -9.01 -2.53
N ILE A 329 22.48 -8.95 -3.79
CA ILE A 329 23.34 -7.87 -4.33
C ILE A 329 22.58 -6.53 -4.42
N LYS A 330 21.24 -6.54 -4.36
CA LYS A 330 20.40 -5.32 -4.44
C LYS A 330 20.05 -4.70 -3.08
N GLN A 331 20.63 -5.20 -1.98
CA GLN A 331 20.44 -4.65 -0.63
C GLN A 331 21.68 -3.92 -0.07
N ASP A 332 22.83 -3.94 -0.77
CA ASP A 332 24.07 -3.26 -0.38
C ASP A 332 24.51 -2.16 -1.39
N GLN A 333 23.56 -1.56 -2.11
CA GLN A 333 23.74 -0.28 -2.82
C GLN A 333 22.59 0.67 -2.50
#